data_AF-H0EPF0-F1
#
_entry.id   AF-H0EPF0-F1
#
_cell.length_a   1.000
_cell.length_b   1.000
_cell.length_c   1.000
_cell.angle_alpha   90.00
_cell.angle_beta   90.00
_cell.angle_gamma   90.00
#
_symmetry.space_group_name_H-M   'P 1'
#
loop_
_entity.id
_entity.type
_entity.pdbx_description
1 polymer ?
#
loop_
_entity_poly.entity_id
_entity_poly.type
_entity_poly.pdbx_seq_one_letter_code
_entity_poly.pdbx_strand_id
1 'polypeptide(L)'
;MTEVVVQRVKTKYHWPPVQLNFWILIMLVGASTILGVFSSFITVQQQLMVGIPWYFAYEITVSALAVFFIIVMLWLISQRQLLPGIVIIGSFILFVLWLVGLIVISIQLWGPSGSVNSNCQMYVSGQGVRGANTATLAWLEQNSIWK
;
A
#
# COMPACT_ATOMS: atom_id res chain seq x y z
N MET A 1 -4.54 18.39 60.65
CA MET A 1 -5.18 18.06 59.36
C MET A 1 -4.08 18.14 58.30
N THR A 2 -3.54 17.01 57.87
CA THR A 2 -2.43 16.96 56.91
C THR A 2 -2.98 17.12 55.49
N GLU A 3 -2.66 18.23 54.82
CA GLU A 3 -2.95 18.40 53.39
C GLU A 3 -2.13 17.40 52.58
N VAL A 4 -2.81 16.44 51.98
CA VAL A 4 -2.22 15.52 51.01
C VAL A 4 -2.18 16.26 49.67
N VAL A 5 -1.05 16.89 49.35
CA VAL A 5 -0.82 17.49 48.04
C VAL A 5 -0.63 16.36 47.03
N VAL A 6 -1.70 16.03 46.32
CA VAL A 6 -1.67 15.07 45.21
C VAL A 6 -0.93 15.73 44.05
N GLN A 7 0.39 15.53 43.97
CA GLN A 7 1.15 15.84 42.76
C GLN A 7 0.64 14.95 41.63
N ARG A 8 -0.22 15.51 40.77
CA ARG A 8 -0.63 14.86 39.53
C ARG A 8 0.58 14.89 38.59
N VAL A 9 1.46 13.89 38.73
CA VAL A 9 2.59 13.70 37.81
C VAL A 9 1.95 13.47 36.44
N LYS A 10 1.95 14.51 35.59
CA LYS A 10 1.70 14.33 34.15
C LYS A 10 2.85 13.49 33.65
N THR A 11 2.70 12.17 33.69
CA THR A 11 3.54 11.24 32.96
C THR A 11 3.41 11.61 31.50
N LYS A 12 4.33 12.46 31.02
CA LYS A 12 4.53 12.67 29.59
C LYS A 12 4.76 11.29 29.01
N TYR A 13 3.81 10.81 28.23
CA TYR A 13 3.91 9.52 27.56
C TYR A 13 5.24 9.48 26.81
N HIS A 14 6.17 8.66 27.28
CA HIS A 14 7.49 8.50 26.69
C HIS A 14 7.40 7.40 25.64
N TRP A 15 7.13 7.79 24.40
CA TRP A 15 7.16 6.85 23.27
C TRP A 15 8.61 6.39 23.05
N PRO A 16 8.89 5.08 22.92
CA PRO A 16 10.22 4.60 22.54
C PRO A 16 10.56 5.12 21.14
N PRO A 17 11.53 6.05 21.02
CA PRO A 17 11.71 6.85 19.80
C PRO A 17 12.20 6.01 18.61
N VAL A 18 12.99 4.96 18.89
CA VAL A 18 13.55 4.09 17.85
C VAL A 18 12.47 3.21 17.22
N GLN A 19 11.60 2.60 18.03
CA GLN A 19 10.53 1.73 17.53
C GLN A 19 9.53 2.52 16.68
N LEU A 20 9.14 3.73 17.12
CA LEU A 20 8.22 4.58 16.38
C LEU A 20 8.80 5.01 15.02
N ASN A 21 10.05 5.49 15.00
CA ASN A 21 10.69 5.96 13.77
C ASN A 21 10.90 4.83 12.75
N PHE A 22 11.25 3.64 13.22
CA PHE A 22 11.40 2.46 12.37
C PHE A 22 10.09 2.07 11.68
N TRP A 23 8.98 2.04 12.44
CA TRP A 23 7.66 1.73 11.87
C TRP A 23 7.16 2.81 10.91
N ILE A 24 7.40 4.09 11.20
CA ILE A 24 7.04 5.18 10.29
C ILE A 24 7.80 5.04 8.96
N LEU A 25 9.09 4.70 9.00
CA LEU A 25 9.88 4.48 7.79
C LEU A 25 9.33 3.34 6.93
N ILE A 26 9.01 2.20 7.53
CA ILE A 26 8.43 1.05 6.81
C ILE A 26 7.11 1.44 6.15
N MET A 27 6.23 2.12 6.90
CA MET A 27 4.94 2.56 6.36
C MET A 27 5.11 3.57 5.22
N LEU A 28 6.10 4.47 5.32
CA LEU A 28 6.38 5.45 4.28
C LEU A 28 6.88 4.78 2.98
N VAL A 29 7.81 3.84 3.12
CA VAL A 29 8.34 3.08 1.98
C VAL A 29 7.20 2.27 1.34
N GLY A 30 6.43 1.53 2.14
CA GLY A 30 5.31 0.74 1.65
C GLY A 30 4.26 1.57 0.91
N ALA A 31 3.81 2.68 1.50
CA ALA A 31 2.83 3.56 0.86
C ALA A 31 3.37 4.20 -0.43
N SER A 32 4.65 4.59 -0.45
CA SER A 32 5.28 5.19 -1.63
C SER A 32 5.44 4.17 -2.77
N THR A 33 5.81 2.93 -2.44
CA THR A 33 5.89 1.83 -3.41
C THR A 33 4.53 1.51 -4.02
N ILE A 34 3.48 1.40 -3.19
CA ILE A 34 2.12 1.11 -3.68
C ILE A 34 1.65 2.25 -4.60
N LEU A 35 1.80 3.51 -4.19
CA LEU A 35 1.47 4.67 -5.02
C LEU A 35 2.17 4.59 -6.39
N GLY A 36 3.48 4.33 -6.40
CA GLY A 36 4.27 4.25 -7.63
C GLY A 36 3.84 3.10 -8.55
N VAL A 37 3.63 1.91 -8.00
CA VAL A 37 3.22 0.72 -8.77
C VAL A 37 1.82 0.88 -9.35
N PHE A 38 0.84 1.34 -8.58
CA PHE A 38 -0.52 1.54 -9.10
C PHE A 38 -0.60 2.71 -10.09
N SER A 39 0.23 3.76 -9.92
CA SER A 39 0.36 4.84 -10.90
C SER A 39 0.88 4.32 -12.24
N SER A 40 1.90 3.46 -12.24
CA SER A 40 2.44 2.91 -13.49
C SER A 40 1.41 2.01 -14.19
N PHE A 41 0.62 1.25 -13.43
CA PHE A 41 -0.48 0.46 -13.99
C PHE A 41 -1.52 1.32 -14.71
N ILE A 42 -1.89 2.49 -14.17
CA ILE A 42 -2.78 3.42 -14.88
C ILE A 42 -2.16 3.88 -16.21
N THR A 43 -0.88 4.25 -16.22
CA THR A 43 -0.19 4.66 -17.45
C THR A 43 -0.18 3.54 -18.50
N VAL A 44 0.04 2.29 -18.08
CA VAL A 44 -0.03 1.12 -18.96
C VAL A 44 -1.46 0.94 -19.51
N GLN A 45 -2.49 1.01 -18.66
CA GLN A 45 -3.88 0.90 -19.12
C GLN A 45 -4.25 2.00 -20.14
N GLN A 46 -3.73 3.22 -19.95
CA GLN A 46 -3.92 4.33 -20.89
C GLN A 46 -3.25 4.06 -22.24
N GLN A 47 -2.03 3.50 -22.25
CA GLN A 47 -1.35 3.10 -23.49
C GLN A 47 -2.09 1.99 -24.24
N LEU A 48 -2.68 1.05 -23.50
CA LEU A 48 -3.49 -0.03 -24.07
C LEU A 48 -4.90 0.43 -24.50
N MET A 49 -5.29 1.68 -24.19
CA MET A 49 -6.64 2.22 -24.43
C MET A 49 -7.76 1.35 -23.84
N VAL A 50 -7.49 0.73 -22.69
CA VAL A 50 -8.46 -0.09 -21.95
C VAL A 50 -9.02 0.73 -20.79
N GLY A 51 -10.25 0.41 -20.36
CA GLY A 51 -10.88 1.06 -19.22
C GLY A 51 -10.05 0.91 -17.94
N ILE A 52 -9.82 2.02 -17.24
CA ILE A 52 -9.07 2.04 -15.97
C ILE A 52 -10.01 1.58 -14.85
N PRO A 53 -9.68 0.49 -14.15
CA PRO A 53 -10.50 0.05 -13.04
C PRO A 53 -10.44 1.02 -11.85
N TRP A 54 -11.56 1.15 -11.15
CA TRP A 54 -11.69 2.08 -10.01
C TRP A 54 -10.71 1.79 -8.85
N TYR A 55 -10.38 0.51 -8.64
CA TYR A 55 -9.54 0.09 -7.53
C TYR A 55 -8.08 0.57 -7.69
N PHE A 56 -7.60 0.83 -8.91
CA PHE A 56 -6.29 1.46 -9.11
C PHE A 56 -6.26 2.90 -8.59
N ALA A 57 -7.27 3.70 -8.93
CA ALA A 57 -7.39 5.06 -8.41
C ALA A 57 -7.60 5.07 -6.89
N TYR A 58 -8.39 4.13 -6.38
CA TYR A 58 -8.59 3.95 -4.94
C TYR A 58 -7.27 3.76 -4.19
N GLU A 59 -6.43 2.80 -4.60
CA GLU A 59 -5.13 2.53 -3.95
C GLU A 59 -4.18 3.73 -3.98
N ILE A 60 -4.16 4.47 -5.08
CA ILE A 60 -3.35 5.69 -5.20
C ILE A 60 -3.81 6.73 -4.19
N THR A 61 -5.13 6.95 -4.07
CA THR A 61 -5.68 7.93 -3.12
C THR A 61 -5.41 7.53 -1.66
N VAL A 62 -5.58 6.25 -1.33
CA VAL A 62 -5.33 5.72 0.02
C VAL A 62 -3.85 5.80 0.37
N SER A 63 -2.96 5.46 -0.58
CA SER A 63 -1.51 5.55 -0.39
C SER A 63 -1.03 6.99 -0.24
N ALA A 64 -1.57 7.92 -1.05
CA ALA A 64 -1.30 9.34 -0.92
C ALA A 64 -1.76 9.88 0.43
N LEU A 65 -2.93 9.46 0.91
CA LEU A 65 -3.44 9.83 2.23
C LEU A 65 -2.55 9.27 3.36
N ALA A 66 -2.02 8.06 3.20
CA ALA A 66 -1.07 7.46 4.15
C ALA A 66 0.26 8.23 4.19
N VAL A 67 0.82 8.60 3.03
CA VAL A 67 2.04 9.44 2.95
C VAL A 67 1.78 10.79 3.61
N PHE A 68 0.64 11.43 3.32
CA PHE A 68 0.25 12.68 3.95
C PHE A 68 0.14 12.57 5.48
N PHE A 69 -0.51 11.50 5.97
CA PHE A 69 -0.61 11.23 7.41
C PHE A 69 0.76 11.05 8.07
N ILE A 70 1.69 10.36 7.40
CA ILE A 70 3.06 10.18 7.90
C ILE A 70 3.80 11.52 7.98
N ILE A 71 3.67 12.38 6.97
CA ILE A 71 4.28 13.73 6.99
C ILE A 71 3.74 14.54 8.17
N VAL A 72 2.42 14.48 8.41
CA VAL A 72 1.79 15.13 9.57
C VAL A 72 2.33 14.55 10.89
N MET A 73 2.52 13.23 11.00
CA MET A 73 3.13 12.61 12.19
C MET A 73 4.57 13.08 12.41
N LEU A 74 5.41 13.12 11.37
CA LEU A 74 6.79 13.62 11.48
C LEU A 74 6.82 15.08 11.95
N TRP A 75 5.89 15.89 11.47
CA TRP A 75 5.72 17.27 11.92
C TRP A 75 5.32 17.38 13.41
N LEU A 76 4.38 16.56 13.87
CA LEU A 76 3.97 16.49 15.29
C LEU A 76 5.10 16.00 16.21
N ILE A 77 5.94 15.06 15.75
CA ILE A 77 7.13 14.60 16.45
C ILE A 77 8.12 15.76 16.63
N SER A 78 8.31 16.58 15.59
CA SER A 78 9.16 17.77 15.66
C SER A 78 8.69 18.77 16.73
N GLN A 79 7.38 18.84 17.01
CA GLN A 79 6.81 19.71 18.04
C GLN A 79 6.78 19.07 19.44
N ARG A 80 7.21 17.81 19.60
CA ARG A 80 7.10 17.02 20.84
C ARG A 80 5.68 16.93 21.41
N GLN A 81 4.66 17.10 20.57
CA GLN A 81 3.24 17.03 20.93
C GLN A 81 2.56 15.86 20.22
N LEU A 82 3.02 14.65 20.50
CA LEU A 82 2.35 13.43 20.04
C LEU A 82 1.04 13.25 20.82
N LEU A 83 -0.06 13.73 20.26
CA LEU A 83 -1.41 13.48 20.76
C LEU A 83 -1.78 12.03 20.45
N PRO A 84 -1.89 11.13 21.44
CA PRO A 84 -2.13 9.70 21.20
C PRO A 84 -3.45 9.44 20.45
N GLY A 85 -4.45 10.29 20.68
CA GLY A 85 -5.77 10.15 20.06
C GLY A 85 -5.74 10.30 18.53
N ILE A 86 -4.98 11.26 17.99
CA ILE A 86 -4.91 11.48 16.53
C ILE A 86 -4.24 10.29 15.84
N VAL A 87 -3.19 9.74 16.45
CA VAL A 87 -2.45 8.60 15.90
C VAL A 87 -3.32 7.35 15.85
N ILE A 88 -4.07 7.06 16.92
CA ILE A 88 -4.94 5.88 16.99
C ILE A 88 -6.09 5.98 15.98
N ILE A 89 -6.77 7.13 15.92
CA ILE A 89 -7.90 7.30 14.99
C ILE A 89 -7.42 7.28 13.54
N GLY A 90 -6.33 7.99 13.22
CA GLY A 90 -5.78 8.04 11.88
C GLY A 90 -5.29 6.67 11.40
N SER A 91 -4.59 5.92 12.26
CA SER A 91 -4.15 4.56 11.93
C SER A 91 -5.31 3.60 11.73
N PHE A 92 -6.38 3.70 12.54
CA PHE A 92 -7.57 2.86 12.36
C PHE A 92 -8.28 3.12 11.02
N ILE A 93 -8.46 4.40 10.65
CA ILE A 93 -9.09 4.76 9.36
C ILE A 93 -8.23 4.25 8.20
N LEU A 94 -6.93 4.51 8.22
CA LEU A 94 -6.01 4.06 7.17
C LEU A 94 -5.98 2.52 7.08
N PHE A 95 -6.04 1.83 8.21
CA PHE A 95 -6.11 0.38 8.25
C PHE A 95 -7.35 -0.17 7.54
N VAL A 96 -8.53 0.39 7.79
CA VAL A 96 -9.77 -0.03 7.10
C VAL A 96 -9.69 0.23 5.60
N LEU A 97 -9.16 1.39 5.20
CA LEU A 97 -8.99 1.72 3.78
C LEU A 97 -8.01 0.76 3.09
N TRP A 98 -6.90 0.43 3.74
CA TRP A 98 -5.94 -0.57 3.25
C TRP A 98 -6.55 -1.97 3.15
N LEU A 99 -7.35 -2.36 4.13
CA LEU A 99 -7.98 -3.69 4.14
C LEU A 99 -8.92 -3.89 2.95
N VAL A 100 -9.76 -2.89 2.66
CA VAL A 100 -10.67 -2.91 1.49
C VAL A 100 -9.87 -3.08 0.21
N GLY A 101 -8.78 -2.32 0.09
CA GLY A 101 -7.84 -2.40 -1.01
C GLY A 101 -7.26 -3.79 -1.25
N LEU A 102 -6.66 -4.36 -0.21
CA LEU A 102 -6.07 -5.70 -0.23
C LEU A 102 -7.08 -6.79 -0.60
N ILE A 103 -8.33 -6.70 -0.12
CA ILE A 103 -9.38 -7.65 -0.46
C ILE A 103 -9.67 -7.61 -1.97
N VAL A 104 -9.84 -6.42 -2.54
CA VAL A 104 -10.17 -6.27 -3.98
C VAL A 104 -9.02 -6.73 -4.87
N ILE A 105 -7.77 -6.42 -4.51
CA ILE A 105 -6.59 -6.89 -5.24
C ILE A 105 -6.49 -8.41 -5.16
N SER A 106 -6.73 -9.00 -3.99
CA SER A 106 -6.70 -10.46 -3.80
C SER A 106 -7.73 -11.17 -4.69
N ILE A 107 -8.95 -10.63 -4.77
CA ILE A 107 -10.00 -11.18 -5.64
C ILE A 107 -9.59 -11.10 -7.12
N GLN A 108 -8.89 -10.05 -7.55
CA GLN A 108 -8.49 -9.96 -8.96
C GLN A 108 -7.27 -10.82 -9.30
N LEU A 109 -6.37 -11.01 -8.34
CA LEU A 109 -5.20 -11.85 -8.55
C LEU A 109 -5.56 -13.35 -8.54
N TRP A 110 -6.50 -13.76 -7.69
CA TRP A 110 -6.82 -15.18 -7.42
C TRP A 110 -8.30 -15.56 -7.57
N GLY A 111 -9.15 -14.67 -8.08
CA GLY A 111 -10.59 -14.88 -8.13
C GLY A 111 -11.05 -16.00 -9.08
N PRO A 112 -12.30 -16.45 -8.96
CA PRO A 112 -12.81 -17.57 -9.75
C PRO A 112 -13.04 -17.24 -11.24
N SER A 113 -13.09 -15.97 -11.63
CA SER A 113 -13.26 -15.54 -13.02
C SER A 113 -12.24 -14.46 -13.38
N GLY A 114 -11.53 -14.65 -14.49
CA GLY A 114 -10.59 -13.66 -15.01
C GLY A 114 -9.33 -13.43 -14.16
N SER A 115 -8.94 -14.35 -13.27
CA SER A 115 -7.76 -14.16 -12.42
C SER A 115 -6.48 -14.05 -13.23
N VAL A 116 -5.58 -13.17 -12.79
CA VAL A 116 -4.27 -13.03 -13.44
C VAL A 116 -3.51 -14.35 -13.43
N ASN A 117 -3.58 -15.11 -12.32
CA ASN A 117 -2.91 -16.39 -12.19
C ASN A 117 -3.42 -17.45 -13.18
N SER A 118 -4.74 -17.63 -13.31
CA SER A 118 -5.30 -18.61 -14.25
C SER A 118 -5.03 -18.24 -15.72
N ASN A 119 -5.09 -16.95 -16.04
CA ASN A 119 -4.74 -16.47 -17.38
C ASN A 119 -3.26 -16.72 -17.68
N CYS A 120 -2.35 -16.36 -16.77
CA CYS A 120 -0.92 -16.59 -16.98
C CYS A 120 -0.59 -18.08 -17.11
N GLN A 121 -1.23 -18.94 -16.32
CA GLN A 121 -1.07 -20.39 -16.48
C GLN A 121 -1.48 -20.84 -17.89
N MET A 122 -2.63 -20.37 -18.41
CA MET A 122 -3.08 -20.72 -19.77
C MET A 122 -2.14 -20.19 -20.87
N TYR A 123 -1.71 -18.93 -20.78
CA TYR A 123 -0.87 -18.30 -21.81
C TYR A 123 0.59 -18.76 -21.77
N VAL A 124 1.17 -18.99 -20.59
CA VAL A 124 2.59 -19.39 -20.44
C VAL A 124 2.74 -20.91 -20.54
N SER A 125 1.95 -21.68 -19.80
CA SER A 125 2.10 -23.15 -19.73
C SER A 125 1.28 -23.90 -20.79
N GLY A 126 0.15 -23.35 -21.25
CA GLY A 126 -0.77 -24.02 -22.18
C GLY A 126 -0.57 -23.68 -23.65
N GLN A 127 0.10 -22.56 -23.99
CA GLN A 127 0.20 -22.01 -25.34
C GLN A 127 1.65 -21.62 -25.69
N GLY A 128 2.58 -22.57 -25.66
CA GLY A 128 3.98 -22.32 -26.03
C GLY A 128 4.13 -21.97 -27.51
N VAL A 129 4.43 -20.70 -27.80
CA VAL A 129 4.65 -20.20 -29.18
C VAL A 129 6.15 -20.33 -29.53
N ARG A 130 6.47 -20.72 -30.76
CA ARG A 130 7.85 -20.88 -31.26
C ARG A 130 8.02 -20.17 -32.61
N GLY A 131 9.19 -19.55 -32.82
CA GLY A 131 9.56 -18.88 -34.09
C GLY A 131 10.11 -17.46 -33.87
N ALA A 132 10.73 -16.87 -34.89
CA ALA A 132 11.25 -15.49 -34.83
C ALA A 132 10.15 -14.45 -35.15
N ASN A 133 9.10 -14.42 -34.34
CA ASN A 133 7.97 -13.49 -34.49
C ASN A 133 7.66 -12.78 -33.17
N THR A 134 6.91 -11.68 -33.26
CA THR A 134 6.55 -10.83 -32.10
C THR A 134 5.74 -11.57 -31.05
N ALA A 135 4.92 -12.56 -31.46
CA ALA A 135 4.17 -13.41 -30.54
C ALA A 135 5.09 -14.27 -29.66
N THR A 136 6.18 -14.80 -30.22
CA THR A 136 7.17 -15.57 -29.45
C THR A 136 7.98 -14.66 -28.52
N LEU A 137 8.30 -13.43 -28.93
CA LEU A 137 8.94 -12.45 -28.04
C LEU A 137 8.05 -12.13 -26.83
N ALA A 138 6.76 -11.82 -27.06
CA ALA A 138 5.80 -11.55 -26.00
C ALA A 138 5.63 -12.75 -25.04
N TRP A 139 5.61 -13.98 -25.58
CA TRP A 139 5.58 -15.19 -24.76
C TRP A 139 6.87 -15.37 -23.94
N LEU A 140 8.05 -15.11 -24.52
CA LEU A 140 9.33 -15.18 -23.81
C LEU A 140 9.43 -14.14 -22.69
N GLU A 141 8.96 -12.92 -22.92
CA GLU A 141 8.87 -11.87 -21.89
C GLU A 141 7.95 -12.30 -20.74
N GLN A 142 6.75 -12.78 -21.04
CA GLN A 142 5.83 -13.31 -20.00
C GLN A 142 6.44 -14.50 -19.26
N ASN A 143 7.02 -15.47 -19.96
CA ASN A 143 7.66 -16.64 -19.36
C ASN A 143 8.89 -16.27 -18.49
N SER A 144 9.56 -15.14 -18.76
CA SER A 144 10.67 -14.65 -17.93
C SER A 144 10.21 -14.04 -16.60
N ILE A 145 9.00 -13.50 -16.55
CA ILE A 145 8.40 -12.90 -15.35
C ILE A 145 7.85 -13.98 -14.41
N TRP A 146 7.40 -15.11 -14.97
CA TRP A 146 6.71 -16.19 -14.23
C TRP A 146 7.57 -17.44 -13.98
N LYS A 147 8.87 -17.40 -14.31
CA LYS A 147 9.85 -18.44 -13.96
C LYS A 147 10.31 -18.32 -12.50
#